data_AF-A0A7Z0DSX8-F1
#
_entry.id   AF-A0A7Z0DSX8-F1
#
_cell.length_a   1.000
_cell.length_b   1.000
_cell.length_c   1.000
_cell.angle_alpha   90.00
_cell.angle_beta   90.00
_cell.angle_gamma   90.00
#
_symmetry.space_group_name_H-M   'P 1'
#
loop_
_entity.id
_entity.type
_entity.pdbx_description
1 polymer ?
#
loop_
_entity_poly.entity_id
_entity_poly.type
_entity_poly.pdbx_seq_one_letter_code
_entity_poly.pdbx_strand_id
1 'polypeptide(L)'
;MTVSIPESLTTLADDLRTAADTARDGFTDNVAELDIPGTAAGNSSGGPGLITAHASASDAASSAVGRLASVLEQDMDDIYACAFLFATTDEDAAERMRSETPRIGGIFPYNPTIDWSVYEGGR
;
A
#
# COMPACT_ATOMS: atom_id res chain seq x y z
N MET A 1 -22.07 -1.86 0.04
CA MET A 1 -21.03 -0.83 0.02
C MET A 1 -19.92 -1.38 -0.87
N THR A 2 -19.69 -0.80 -2.04
CA THR A 2 -18.65 -1.26 -2.97
C THR A 2 -17.35 -0.54 -2.63
N VAL A 3 -16.37 -1.27 -2.11
CA VAL A 3 -15.02 -0.76 -1.84
C VAL A 3 -14.38 -0.34 -3.17
N SER A 4 -13.72 0.82 -3.18
CA SER A 4 -13.02 1.28 -4.39
C SER A 4 -11.72 0.51 -4.62
N ILE A 5 -11.21 0.47 -5.85
CA ILE A 5 -9.91 -0.17 -6.15
C ILE A 5 -8.78 0.47 -5.31
N PRO A 6 -8.64 1.81 -5.23
CA PRO A 6 -7.62 2.43 -4.38
C PRO A 6 -7.73 2.02 -2.91
N GLU A 7 -8.94 1.99 -2.36
CA GLU A 7 -9.19 1.58 -0.96
C GLU A 7 -8.81 0.12 -0.69
N SER A 8 -9.08 -0.77 -1.67
CA SER A 8 -8.67 -2.17 -1.60
C SER A 8 -7.15 -2.32 -1.62
N LEU A 9 -6.46 -1.54 -2.45
CA LEU A 9 -4.99 -1.55 -2.53
C LEU A 9 -4.35 -1.00 -1.25
N THR A 10 -4.89 0.08 -0.67
CA THR A 10 -4.37 0.61 0.60
C THR A 10 -4.58 -0.36 1.77
N THR A 11 -5.66 -1.15 1.75
CA THR A 11 -5.89 -2.21 2.74
C THR A 11 -4.86 -3.32 2.59
N LEU A 12 -4.60 -3.76 1.36
CA LEU A 12 -3.57 -4.77 1.09
C LEU A 12 -2.17 -4.30 1.50
N ALA A 13 -1.84 -3.03 1.28
CA ALA A 13 -0.57 -2.48 1.71
C ALA A 13 -0.42 -2.51 3.26
N ASP A 14 -1.49 -2.20 3.99
CA ASP A 14 -1.49 -2.28 5.46
C ASP A 14 -1.37 -3.73 5.97
N ASP A 15 -1.98 -4.69 5.27
CA ASP A 15 -1.81 -6.12 5.56
C ASP A 15 -0.34 -6.57 5.39
N LEU A 16 0.33 -6.11 4.33
CA LEU A 16 1.75 -6.41 4.08
C LEU A 16 2.66 -5.77 5.13
N ARG A 17 2.37 -4.52 5.51
CA ARG A 17 3.06 -3.84 6.61
C ARG A 17 2.94 -4.65 7.90
N THR A 18 1.72 -5.03 8.26
CA THR A 18 1.43 -5.82 9.46
C THR A 18 2.15 -7.17 9.43
N ALA A 19 2.21 -7.82 8.26
CA ALA A 19 2.94 -9.07 8.09
C ALA A 19 4.46 -8.88 8.24
N ALA A 20 5.03 -7.78 7.72
CA ALA A 20 6.44 -7.44 7.85
C ALA A 20 6.83 -7.18 9.31
N ASP A 21 6.04 -6.35 10.01
CA ASP A 21 6.22 -6.05 11.44
C ASP A 21 6.11 -7.34 12.27
N THR A 22 5.08 -8.16 12.02
CA THR A 22 4.89 -9.44 12.73
C THR A 22 6.07 -10.40 12.54
N ALA A 23 6.60 -10.51 11.31
CA ALA A 23 7.73 -11.39 11.04
C ALA A 23 9.02 -10.89 11.73
N ARG A 24 9.29 -9.59 11.67
CA ARG A 24 10.48 -8.97 12.25
C ARG A 24 10.45 -8.99 13.78
N ASP A 25 9.36 -8.51 14.36
CA ASP A 25 9.21 -8.42 15.82
C ASP A 25 9.11 -9.82 16.41
N GLY A 26 8.32 -10.71 15.79
CA GLY A 26 8.21 -12.10 16.22
C GLY A 26 9.54 -12.83 16.26
N PHE A 27 10.45 -12.59 15.31
CA PHE A 27 11.80 -13.16 15.38
C PHE A 27 12.67 -12.44 16.41
N THR A 28 12.66 -11.11 16.43
CA THR A 28 13.52 -10.30 17.32
C THR A 28 13.22 -10.56 18.80
N ASP A 29 11.94 -10.69 19.15
CA ASP A 29 11.49 -10.97 20.52
C ASP A 29 11.90 -12.37 21.00
N ASN A 30 12.06 -13.32 20.07
CA ASN A 30 12.35 -14.72 20.40
C ASN A 30 13.79 -15.16 20.08
N VAL A 31 14.61 -14.33 19.42
CA VAL A 31 15.97 -14.73 19.02
C VAL A 31 16.86 -15.03 20.23
N ALA A 32 16.60 -14.39 21.38
CA ALA A 32 17.31 -14.65 22.62
C ALA A 32 17.06 -16.08 23.16
N GLU A 33 15.90 -16.68 22.86
CA GLU A 33 15.60 -18.08 23.22
C GLU A 33 16.44 -19.08 22.39
N LEU A 34 17.01 -18.63 21.28
CA LEU A 34 17.96 -19.40 20.49
C LEU A 34 19.39 -19.28 21.03
N ASP A 35 19.66 -18.46 22.05
CA ASP A 35 21.01 -18.39 22.62
C ASP A 35 21.28 -19.63 23.47
N ILE A 36 22.35 -20.36 23.13
CA ILE A 36 22.79 -21.54 23.87
C ILE A 36 24.15 -21.30 24.53
N PRO A 37 24.30 -21.59 25.83
CA PRO A 37 25.58 -21.46 26.50
C PRO A 37 26.67 -22.26 25.80
N GLY A 38 27.89 -21.71 25.73
CA GLY A 38 29.05 -22.39 25.15
C GLY A 38 29.43 -23.72 25.83
N THR A 39 28.86 -24.01 27.00
CA THR A 39 29.03 -25.26 27.74
C THR A 39 27.85 -26.22 27.59
N ALA A 40 26.80 -25.86 26.84
CA ALA A 40 25.57 -26.64 26.71
C ALA A 40 25.80 -28.04 26.13
N ALA A 41 26.83 -28.20 25.29
CA ALA A 41 27.20 -29.49 24.72
C ALA A 41 28.03 -30.40 25.66
N GLY A 42 28.35 -29.93 26.86
CA GLY A 42 29.13 -30.67 27.85
C GLY A 42 30.52 -31.08 27.35
N ASN A 43 31.00 -32.25 27.78
CA ASN A 43 32.32 -32.79 27.43
C ASN A 43 32.33 -33.57 26.10
N SER A 44 31.33 -33.36 25.24
CA SER A 44 31.27 -34.01 23.93
C SER A 44 32.40 -33.49 23.04
N SER A 45 33.12 -34.40 22.38
CA SER A 45 34.16 -34.04 21.39
C SER A 45 33.60 -33.26 20.20
N GLY A 46 32.31 -33.43 19.88
CA GLY A 46 31.61 -32.67 18.84
C GLY A 46 30.95 -31.38 19.32
N GLY A 47 30.98 -31.10 20.63
CA GLY A 47 30.24 -30.00 21.24
C GLY A 47 30.57 -28.60 20.69
N PRO A 48 31.85 -28.21 20.56
CA PRO A 48 32.21 -26.93 19.98
C PRO A 48 31.70 -26.74 18.54
N GLY A 49 31.72 -27.81 17.75
CA GLY A 49 31.21 -27.81 16.38
C GLY A 49 29.70 -27.59 16.33
N LEU A 50 28.96 -28.26 17.20
CA LEU A 50 27.50 -28.09 17.33
C LEU A 50 27.13 -26.65 17.70
N ILE A 51 27.80 -26.06 18.70
CA ILE A 51 27.54 -24.68 19.15
C ILE A 51 27.82 -23.69 18.02
N THR A 52 28.92 -23.88 17.29
CA THR A 52 29.28 -23.02 16.15
C THR A 52 28.25 -23.12 15.03
N ALA A 53 27.81 -24.34 14.71
CA ALA A 53 26.79 -24.57 13.69
C ALA A 53 25.44 -23.95 14.08
N HIS A 54 25.07 -24.04 15.36
CA HIS A 54 23.87 -23.42 15.89
C HIS A 54 23.92 -21.90 15.81
N ALA A 55 25.02 -21.26 16.23
CA ALA A 55 25.20 -19.82 16.11
C ALA A 55 25.07 -19.37 14.65
N SER A 56 25.74 -20.06 13.72
CA SER A 56 25.63 -19.77 12.29
C SER A 56 24.22 -19.95 11.75
N ALA A 57 23.46 -20.93 12.25
CA ALA A 57 22.07 -21.15 11.84
C ALA A 57 21.14 -20.04 12.37
N SER A 58 21.34 -19.61 13.61
CA SER A 58 20.59 -18.49 14.22
C SER A 58 20.84 -17.18 13.46
N ASP A 59 22.10 -16.87 13.14
CA ASP A 59 22.47 -15.69 12.36
C ASP A 59 21.86 -15.72 10.94
N ALA A 60 21.89 -16.88 10.29
CA ALA A 60 21.28 -17.07 8.98
C ALA A 60 19.75 -16.89 9.03
N ALA A 61 19.09 -17.38 10.09
CA ALA A 61 17.66 -17.17 10.30
C ALA A 61 17.33 -15.69 10.49
N SER A 62 18.11 -14.96 11.29
CA SER A 62 17.96 -13.52 11.47
C SER A 62 18.05 -12.76 10.15
N SER A 63 19.07 -13.07 9.34
CA SER A 63 19.24 -12.49 8.01
C SER A 63 18.07 -12.80 7.06
N ALA A 64 17.57 -14.04 7.09
CA ALA A 64 16.45 -14.47 6.26
C ALA A 64 15.15 -13.74 6.62
N VAL A 65 14.84 -13.61 7.92
CA VAL A 65 13.66 -12.86 8.39
C VAL A 65 13.77 -11.38 8.02
N GLY A 66 14.94 -10.77 8.21
CA GLY A 66 15.15 -9.37 7.82
C GLY A 66 14.92 -9.14 6.32
N ARG A 67 15.37 -10.07 5.47
CA ARG A 67 15.12 -10.02 4.02
C ARG A 67 13.64 -10.19 3.67
N LEU A 68 12.94 -11.12 4.32
CA LEU A 68 11.52 -11.32 4.11
C LEU A 68 10.73 -10.06 4.45
N ALA A 69 10.98 -9.47 5.63
CA ALA A 69 10.33 -8.23 6.03
C ALA A 69 10.61 -7.08 5.04
N SER A 70 11.85 -6.96 4.55
CA SER A 70 12.21 -5.94 3.56
C SER A 70 11.48 -6.10 2.24
N VAL A 71 11.22 -7.33 1.77
CA VAL A 71 10.44 -7.56 0.55
C VAL A 71 8.98 -7.15 0.76
N LEU A 72 8.39 -7.51 1.91
CA LEU A 72 7.01 -7.15 2.23
C LEU A 72 6.82 -5.63 2.34
N GLU A 73 7.80 -4.92 2.92
CA GLU A 73 7.80 -3.45 2.97
C GLU A 73 7.94 -2.82 1.58
N GLN A 74 8.76 -3.41 0.70
CA GLN A 74 8.87 -2.93 -0.67
C GLN A 74 7.57 -3.15 -1.46
N ASP A 75 6.95 -4.32 -1.32
CA ASP A 75 5.66 -4.61 -1.95
C ASP A 75 4.56 -3.67 -1.45
N MET A 76 4.56 -3.31 -0.15
CA MET A 76 3.67 -2.29 0.42
C MET A 76 3.85 -0.94 -0.27
N ASP A 77 5.09 -0.46 -0.42
CA ASP A 77 5.38 0.83 -1.08
C ASP A 77 4.91 0.83 -2.54
N ASP A 78 5.16 -0.26 -3.28
CA ASP A 78 4.74 -0.42 -4.68
C ASP A 78 3.21 -0.44 -4.82
N ILE A 79 2.50 -1.09 -3.89
CA ILE A 79 1.03 -1.11 -3.88
C ILE A 79 0.45 0.27 -3.53
N TYR A 80 1.05 1.00 -2.58
CA TYR A 80 0.63 2.37 -2.29
C TYR A 80 0.82 3.29 -3.51
N ALA A 81 1.95 3.16 -4.22
CA ALA A 81 2.19 3.91 -5.45
C ALA A 81 1.11 3.61 -6.50
N CYS A 82 0.70 2.35 -6.65
CA CYS A 82 -0.39 1.97 -7.54
C CYS A 82 -1.73 2.58 -7.12
N ALA A 83 -2.06 2.58 -5.82
CA ALA A 83 -3.28 3.16 -5.30
C ALA A 83 -3.38 4.67 -5.61
N PHE A 84 -2.28 5.41 -5.40
CA PHE A 84 -2.20 6.82 -5.74
C PHE A 84 -2.31 7.07 -7.23
N LEU A 85 -1.69 6.22 -8.06
CA LEU A 85 -1.78 6.33 -9.51
C LEU A 85 -3.22 6.14 -10.01
N PHE A 86 -3.95 5.16 -9.46
CA PHE A 86 -5.37 4.98 -9.78
C PHE A 86 -6.21 6.19 -9.38
N ALA A 87 -6.02 6.72 -8.17
CA ALA A 87 -6.75 7.90 -7.69
C ALA A 87 -6.52 9.13 -8.58
N THR A 88 -5.25 9.44 -8.87
CA THR A 88 -4.87 10.56 -9.73
C THR A 88 -5.38 10.41 -11.16
N THR A 89 -5.30 9.21 -11.74
CA THR A 89 -5.83 8.94 -13.08
C THR A 89 -7.35 9.12 -13.13
N ASP A 90 -8.07 8.71 -12.09
CA ASP A 90 -9.53 8.89 -12.00
C ASP A 90 -9.90 10.37 -11.88
N GLU A 91 -9.18 11.14 -11.05
CA GLU A 91 -9.37 12.58 -10.90
C GLU A 91 -9.12 13.33 -12.22
N ASP A 92 -8.06 12.98 -12.95
CA ASP A 92 -7.73 13.56 -14.26
C ASP A 92 -8.81 13.23 -15.30
N ALA A 93 -9.30 12.00 -15.33
CA ALA A 93 -10.38 11.59 -16.23
C ALA A 93 -11.67 12.35 -15.91
N ALA A 94 -12.01 12.48 -14.62
CA ALA A 94 -13.17 13.24 -14.17
C ALA A 94 -13.08 14.72 -14.54
N GLU A 95 -11.90 15.34 -14.44
CA GLU A 95 -11.67 16.72 -14.85
C GLU A 95 -11.82 16.91 -16.37
N ARG A 96 -11.28 15.98 -17.17
CA ARG A 96 -11.48 16.00 -18.64
C ARG A 96 -12.96 15.92 -19.00
N MET A 97 -13.72 15.02 -18.38
CA MET A 97 -15.16 14.91 -18.60
C MET A 97 -15.92 16.19 -18.18
N ARG A 98 -15.54 16.84 -17.07
CA ARG A 98 -16.11 18.15 -16.69
C ARG A 98 -15.83 19.24 -17.72
N SER A 99 -14.64 19.23 -18.31
CA SER A 99 -14.23 20.20 -19.34
C SER A 99 -14.90 19.96 -20.71
N GLU A 100 -15.19 18.70 -21.05
CA GLU A 100 -15.75 18.27 -22.33
C GLU A 100 -17.29 18.24 -22.35
N THR A 101 -17.93 18.20 -21.18
CA THR A 101 -19.40 18.25 -21.09
C THR A 101 -19.87 19.65 -21.52
N PRO A 102 -20.66 19.79 -22.62
CA PRO A 102 -21.27 21.06 -22.95
C PRO A 102 -22.14 21.48 -21.77
N ARG A 103 -22.01 22.70 -21.28
CA ARG A 103 -22.95 23.25 -20.31
C ARG A 103 -24.34 23.25 -20.95
N ILE A 104 -25.13 22.20 -20.73
CA ILE A 104 -26.58 22.22 -20.97
C ILE A 104 -27.17 23.03 -19.81
N GLY A 105 -26.91 24.33 -19.88
CA GLY A 105 -27.40 25.41 -19.03
C GLY A 105 -27.62 26.66 -19.88
N GLY A 106 -27.96 26.46 -21.16
CA GLY A 106 -28.28 27.48 -22.14
C GLY A 106 -29.69 27.29 -22.68
N ILE A 107 -30.70 27.24 -21.80
CA ILE A 107 -32.04 27.68 -22.19
C ILE A 107 -31.93 29.21 -22.27
N PHE A 108 -31.57 29.68 -23.46
CA PHE A 108 -31.38 31.08 -23.90
C PHE A 108 -30.21 31.86 -23.25
N PRO A 109 -29.20 32.31 -24.03
CA PRO A 109 -28.40 33.43 -23.59
C PRO A 109 -29.33 34.66 -23.52
N TYR A 110 -29.46 35.26 -22.34
CA TYR A 110 -30.11 36.56 -22.21
C TYR A 110 -29.32 37.55 -23.07
N ASN A 111 -29.88 37.87 -24.24
CA ASN A 111 -29.36 38.91 -25.11
C ASN A 111 -30.12 40.21 -24.80
N PRO A 112 -29.50 41.20 -24.14
CA PRO A 112 -30.15 42.46 -23.76
C PRO A 112 -30.47 43.37 -24.96
N THR A 113 -30.17 42.95 -26.20
CA THR A 113 -30.51 43.68 -27.43
C THR A 113 -31.75 43.16 -28.15
N ILE A 114 -32.35 42.06 -27.69
CA ILE A 114 -33.61 41.58 -28.25
C ILE A 114 -34.76 42.34 -27.61
N ASP A 115 -35.40 43.19 -28.39
CA ASP A 115 -36.66 43.83 -28.02
C ASP A 115 -37.78 42.79 -28.05
N TRP A 116 -38.24 42.40 -26.86
CA TRP A 116 -39.32 41.44 -26.69
C TRP A 116 -40.72 42.05 -26.89
N SER A 117 -40.83 43.36 -27.16
CA SER A 117 -42.11 44.01 -27.45
C SER A 117 -42.69 43.61 -28.82
N VAL A 118 -41.95 42.85 -29.64
CA VAL A 118 -42.39 42.38 -30.96
C VAL A 118 -43.26 41.12 -30.90
N TYR A 119 -43.35 40.47 -29.72
CA TYR A 119 -44.11 39.22 -29.53
C TYR A 119 -45.45 39.40 -28.80
N GLU A 120 -45.97 40.62 -28.66
CA GLU A 120 -47.38 40.84 -28.31
C GLU A 120 -48.23 41.02 -29.58
N GLY A 121 -48.79 39.92 -30.08
CA GLY A 121 -49.88 40.00 -31.07
C GLY A 121 -49.97 38.78 -31.97
N GLY A 122 -50.92 37.88 -31.70
CA GLY A 122 -51.30 36.86 -32.67
C GLY A 122 -52.01 35.61 -32.16
N ARG A 123 -53.03 35.76 -31.31
CA ARG A 123 -54.21 34.90 -31.36
C ARG A 123 -55.43 35.77 -31.53
#